data_AF-A0A151PHW5-F1
#
_entry.id   AF-A0A151PHW5-F1
#
_cell.length_a   1.000
_cell.length_b   1.000
_cell.length_c   1.000
_cell.angle_alpha   90.00
_cell.angle_beta   90.00
_cell.angle_gamma   90.00
#
_symmetry.space_group_name_H-M   'P 1'
#
loop_
_entity.id
_entity.type
_entity.pdbx_description
1 polymer ?
#
loop_
_entity_poly.entity_id
_entity_poly.type
_entity_poly.pdbx_seq_one_letter_code
_entity_poly.pdbx_strand_id
1 'polypeptide(L)'
;MSALEWFAHKALGGGIYWIQERFYESGNRANIWLFAEVAVHGAEAGALQRGDNYEAVTWLSDREVVRPPGPGWTARSFRVQPVQPTHVLQEGDVISLGDRQLTVMHMPGHSRGSICLHDRDRKILFSGDVVYDGSMIDWLPYSRISDYVASCERLIELVDRGLVEKVLPGHFNTFGAERLYRLASNYIEKAGVCHKVSTCAMRSIASLALRVTNSRLTS
;
A
#
# COMPACT_ATOMS: atom_id res chain seq x y z
N MET A 1 26.52 0.15 6.54
CA MET A 1 25.79 1.29 7.13
C MET A 1 24.66 0.73 7.98
N SER A 2 24.51 1.22 9.21
CA SER A 2 23.46 0.77 10.14
C SER A 2 22.14 1.52 9.90
N ALA A 3 21.01 0.96 10.34
CA ALA A 3 19.71 1.64 10.24
C ALA A 3 19.73 3.02 10.92
N LEU A 4 20.47 3.20 12.01
CA LEU A 4 20.56 4.48 12.73
C LEU A 4 21.26 5.60 11.93
N GLU A 5 22.10 5.23 10.96
CA GLU A 5 22.76 6.20 10.06
C GLU A 5 21.83 6.67 8.94
N TRP A 6 20.84 5.86 8.57
CA TRP A 6 19.92 6.16 7.46
C TRP A 6 18.63 6.82 7.93
N PHE A 7 18.17 6.55 9.15
CA PHE A 7 16.89 7.04 9.64
C PHE A 7 17.05 8.03 10.80
N ALA A 8 16.36 9.16 10.71
CA ALA A 8 15.94 9.95 11.85
C ALA A 8 14.69 9.31 12.44
N HIS A 9 14.58 9.32 13.76
CA HIS A 9 13.35 8.91 14.41
C HIS A 9 12.98 9.87 15.53
N LYS A 10 11.69 9.99 15.79
CA LYS A 10 11.13 10.78 16.89
C LYS A 10 9.97 10.00 17.50
N ALA A 11 9.93 9.89 18.82
CA ALA A 11 8.78 9.33 19.51
C ALA A 11 7.55 10.23 19.30
N LEU A 12 6.43 9.64 18.87
CA LEU A 12 5.11 10.29 18.80
C LEU A 12 4.24 9.97 20.01
N GLY A 13 4.71 9.11 20.92
CA GLY A 13 3.98 8.60 22.08
C GLY A 13 3.32 7.24 21.84
N GLY A 14 2.97 6.53 22.91
CA GLY A 14 2.23 5.26 22.85
C GLY A 14 2.96 4.12 22.10
N GLY A 15 4.30 4.10 22.11
CA GLY A 15 5.10 3.12 21.37
C GLY A 15 5.23 3.42 19.87
N ILE A 16 4.70 4.54 19.38
CA ILE A 16 4.80 4.95 17.98
C ILE A 16 6.00 5.86 17.80
N TYR A 17 6.83 5.51 16.83
CA TYR A 17 7.94 6.33 16.37
C TYR A 17 7.62 6.81 14.97
N TRP A 18 7.77 8.11 14.75
CA TRP A 18 7.98 8.62 13.41
C TRP A 18 9.40 8.26 13.02
N ILE A 19 9.55 7.60 11.88
CA ILE A 19 10.84 7.25 11.30
C ILE A 19 10.88 7.89 9.92
N GLN A 20 11.89 8.69 9.66
CA GLN A 20 12.12 9.32 8.37
C GLN A 20 13.55 9.08 7.96
N GLU A 21 13.80 8.78 6.70
CA GLU A 21 15.18 8.73 6.21
C GLU A 21 15.83 10.12 6.30
N ARG A 22 17.07 10.18 6.79
CA ARG A 22 17.83 11.43 6.91
C ARG A 22 18.10 12.07 5.55
N PHE A 23 18.12 11.26 4.50
CA PHE A 23 18.30 11.68 3.11
C PHE A 23 16.97 11.72 2.33
N TYR A 24 15.84 11.68 3.02
CA TYR A 24 14.52 11.82 2.42
C TYR A 24 14.34 13.22 1.82
N GLU A 25 13.98 13.30 0.54
CA GLU A 25 13.42 14.52 -0.05
C GLU A 25 12.04 14.20 -0.65
N SER A 26 11.05 15.07 -0.42
CA SER A 26 9.61 14.78 -0.53
C SER A 26 9.05 14.59 -1.95
N GLY A 27 9.91 14.58 -2.97
CA GLY A 27 9.49 14.44 -4.37
C GLY A 27 9.33 12.98 -4.78
N ASN A 28 8.22 12.34 -4.40
CA ASN A 28 7.74 11.06 -4.93
C ASN A 28 8.81 9.95 -5.07
N ARG A 29 9.27 9.38 -3.95
CA ARG A 29 10.39 8.42 -3.93
C ARG A 29 9.97 7.10 -3.30
N ALA A 30 10.21 6.01 -4.02
CA ALA A 30 10.17 4.65 -3.47
C ALA A 30 11.58 4.27 -3.01
N ASN A 31 11.75 3.97 -1.73
CA ASN A 31 13.00 3.43 -1.21
C ASN A 31 12.91 1.91 -1.14
N ILE A 32 13.88 1.23 -1.76
CA ILE A 32 13.91 -0.23 -1.81
C ILE A 32 14.74 -0.71 -0.62
N TRP A 33 14.05 -1.21 0.39
CA TRP A 33 14.65 -1.83 1.57
C TRP A 33 14.34 -3.32 1.59
N LEU A 34 15.34 -4.14 1.88
CA LEU A 34 15.15 -5.57 2.12
C LEU A 34 15.22 -5.83 3.62
N PHE A 35 14.12 -6.30 4.18
CA PHE A 35 14.03 -6.71 5.58
C PHE A 35 14.16 -8.23 5.68
N ALA A 36 14.70 -8.72 6.80
CA ALA A 36 14.83 -10.15 7.06
C ALA A 36 13.47 -10.83 7.27
N GLU A 37 12.51 -10.11 7.83
CA GLU A 37 11.13 -10.55 8.01
C GLU A 37 10.22 -9.79 7.06
N VAL A 38 9.42 -10.53 6.30
CA VAL A 38 8.50 -9.98 5.29
C VAL A 38 7.17 -10.69 5.44
N ALA A 39 6.15 -9.93 5.82
CA ALA A 39 4.78 -10.39 5.90
C ALA A 39 3.98 -9.85 4.72
N VAL A 40 3.15 -10.70 4.10
CA VAL A 40 2.27 -10.32 2.99
C VAL A 40 0.96 -11.09 3.07
N HIS A 41 -0.13 -10.51 2.57
CA HIS A 41 -1.40 -11.22 2.48
C HIS A 41 -1.31 -12.40 1.51
N GLY A 42 -1.98 -13.51 1.83
CA GLY A 42 -1.95 -14.74 1.02
C GLY A 42 -2.35 -14.55 -0.44
N ALA A 43 -3.21 -13.56 -0.74
CA ALA A 43 -3.60 -13.24 -2.11
C ALA A 43 -2.43 -12.77 -3.00
N GLU A 44 -1.35 -12.22 -2.41
CA GLU A 44 -0.22 -11.61 -3.13
C GLU A 44 1.11 -12.30 -2.86
N ALA A 45 1.15 -13.27 -1.93
CA ALA A 45 2.35 -14.04 -1.62
C ALA A 45 3.00 -14.63 -2.89
N GLY A 46 2.19 -15.20 -3.79
CA GLY A 46 2.69 -15.77 -5.04
C GLY A 46 3.35 -14.75 -5.97
N ALA A 47 2.85 -13.51 -6.02
CA ALA A 47 3.45 -12.46 -6.83
C ALA A 47 4.80 -12.01 -6.26
N LEU A 48 4.88 -11.87 -4.94
CA LEU A 48 6.13 -11.52 -4.27
C LEU A 48 7.19 -12.62 -4.45
N GLN A 49 6.80 -13.89 -4.35
CA GLN A 49 7.66 -15.05 -4.58
C GLN A 49 8.20 -15.15 -6.01
N ARG A 50 7.50 -14.58 -6.99
CA ARG A 50 7.92 -14.57 -8.39
C ARG A 50 8.64 -13.29 -8.81
N GLY A 51 8.67 -12.26 -7.95
CA GLY A 51 9.13 -10.93 -8.36
C GLY A 51 8.25 -10.35 -9.47
N ASP A 52 6.93 -10.50 -9.35
CA ASP A 52 5.98 -10.15 -10.41
C ASP A 52 5.79 -8.63 -10.52
N ASN A 53 6.55 -8.00 -11.42
CA ASN A 53 6.45 -6.56 -11.71
C ASN A 53 5.06 -6.09 -12.18
N TYR A 54 4.25 -6.98 -12.78
CA TYR A 54 2.91 -6.62 -13.24
C TYR A 54 1.95 -6.49 -12.06
N GLU A 55 2.00 -7.46 -11.14
CA GLU A 55 1.18 -7.44 -9.93
C GLU A 55 1.68 -6.40 -8.91
N ALA A 56 3.00 -6.21 -8.79
CA ALA A 56 3.60 -5.15 -7.99
C ALA A 56 3.48 -3.75 -8.61
N VAL A 57 2.77 -3.61 -9.74
CA VAL A 57 2.50 -2.35 -10.46
C VAL A 57 3.75 -1.50 -10.58
N THR A 58 4.83 -2.11 -11.07
CA THR A 58 6.11 -1.40 -11.18
C THR A 58 6.08 -0.41 -12.35
N TRP A 59 5.68 0.83 -12.05
CA TRP A 59 5.95 2.00 -12.88
C TRP A 59 7.05 2.81 -12.22
N LEU A 60 8.22 2.77 -12.84
CA LEU A 60 9.36 3.55 -12.41
C LEU A 60 9.93 4.28 -13.62
N SER A 61 10.19 5.57 -13.45
CA SER A 61 10.90 6.43 -14.38
C SER A 61 12.27 6.77 -13.82
N ASP A 62 13.27 6.94 -14.69
CA ASP A 62 14.61 7.41 -14.26
C ASP A 62 14.52 8.77 -13.55
N ARG A 63 13.49 9.58 -13.84
CA ARG A 63 13.25 10.87 -13.17
C ARG A 63 12.81 10.74 -11.72
N GLU A 64 12.26 9.59 -11.34
CA GLU A 64 11.83 9.29 -9.97
C GLU A 64 12.99 8.72 -9.14
N VAL A 65 14.14 8.46 -9.77
CA VAL A 65 15.30 7.81 -9.15
C VAL A 65 16.39 8.83 -8.90
N VAL A 66 16.57 9.15 -7.63
CA VAL A 66 17.54 10.17 -7.17
C VAL A 66 18.95 9.64 -7.22
N ARG A 67 19.11 8.38 -6.81
CA ARG A 67 20.38 7.68 -6.83
C ARG A 67 20.15 6.27 -7.35
N PRO A 68 20.70 5.89 -8.51
CA PRO A 68 20.58 4.54 -9.01
C PRO A 68 21.30 3.55 -8.07
N PRO A 69 20.78 2.31 -7.91
CA PRO A 69 21.42 1.26 -7.12
C PRO A 69 22.84 0.91 -7.53
N GLY A 70 23.21 1.12 -8.81
CA GLY A 70 24.55 0.89 -9.32
C GLY A 70 24.77 1.41 -10.73
N PRO A 71 26.01 1.38 -11.24
CA PRO A 71 26.32 1.79 -12.61
C PRO A 71 25.50 1.00 -13.64
N GLY A 72 24.99 1.70 -14.66
CA GLY A 72 24.20 1.09 -15.74
C GLY A 72 22.76 0.72 -15.37
N TRP A 73 22.32 0.99 -14.14
CA TRP A 73 20.93 0.82 -13.76
C TRP A 73 20.03 1.82 -14.48
N THR A 74 18.87 1.35 -14.96
CA THR A 74 17.77 2.20 -15.46
C THR A 74 16.45 1.72 -14.87
N ALA A 75 15.49 2.62 -14.73
CA ALA A 75 14.15 2.31 -14.23
C ALA A 75 13.45 1.25 -15.11
N ARG A 76 13.73 1.28 -16.42
CA ARG A 76 13.25 0.27 -17.37
C ARG A 76 13.81 -1.14 -17.10
N SER A 77 15.05 -1.22 -16.62
CA SER A 77 15.69 -2.49 -16.26
C SER A 77 15.30 -3.01 -14.87
N PHE A 78 14.62 -2.19 -14.06
CA PHE A 78 14.24 -2.59 -12.71
C PHE A 78 13.32 -3.80 -12.73
N ARG A 79 13.62 -4.78 -11.86
CA ARG A 79 12.80 -5.96 -11.62
C ARG A 79 12.63 -6.15 -10.13
N VAL A 80 11.39 -6.42 -9.72
CA VAL A 80 11.11 -6.80 -8.34
C VAL A 80 11.87 -8.09 -8.07
N GLN A 81 12.72 -8.10 -7.05
CA GLN A 81 13.43 -9.31 -6.69
C GLN A 81 12.45 -10.28 -6.04
N PRO A 82 12.45 -11.56 -6.45
CA PRO A 82 11.69 -12.60 -5.76
C PRO A 82 12.01 -12.62 -4.27
N VAL A 83 11.00 -12.55 -3.42
CA VAL A 83 11.13 -12.65 -1.97
C VAL A 83 10.21 -13.76 -1.48
N GLN A 84 10.77 -14.66 -0.66
CA GLN A 84 9.97 -15.63 0.09
C GLN A 84 9.43 -14.92 1.34
N PRO A 85 8.10 -14.71 1.47
CA PRO A 85 7.55 -14.12 2.68
C PRO A 85 7.83 -15.03 3.88
N THR A 86 8.28 -14.44 4.98
CA THR A 86 8.44 -15.18 6.24
C THR A 86 7.10 -15.43 6.90
N HIS A 87 6.10 -14.59 6.62
CA HIS A 87 4.73 -14.74 7.10
C HIS A 87 3.72 -14.50 5.98
N VAL A 88 2.74 -15.40 5.90
CA VAL A 88 1.58 -15.24 5.02
C VAL A 88 0.39 -14.89 5.90
N LEU A 89 -0.08 -13.64 5.78
CA LEU A 89 -1.15 -13.08 6.59
C LEU A 89 -2.53 -13.37 5.99
N GLN A 90 -3.52 -13.50 6.87
CA GLN A 90 -4.94 -13.64 6.59
C GLN A 90 -5.77 -12.63 7.41
N GLU A 91 -7.05 -12.48 7.06
CA GLU A 91 -8.01 -11.72 7.87
C GLU A 91 -8.01 -12.23 9.32
N GLY A 92 -7.95 -11.30 10.28
CA GLY A 92 -8.04 -11.60 11.70
C GLY A 92 -6.73 -12.02 12.36
N ASP A 93 -5.66 -12.29 11.60
CA ASP A 93 -4.34 -12.56 12.16
C ASP A 93 -3.88 -11.39 13.05
N VAL A 94 -3.10 -11.69 14.09
CA VAL A 94 -2.59 -10.70 15.03
C VAL A 94 -1.08 -10.64 14.97
N ILE A 95 -0.56 -9.45 14.67
CA ILE A 95 0.87 -9.15 14.76
C ILE A 95 1.14 -8.60 16.17
N SER A 96 1.88 -9.36 16.96
CA SER A 96 2.31 -8.94 18.30
C SER A 96 3.62 -8.14 18.21
N LEU A 97 3.60 -6.94 18.75
CA LEU A 97 4.76 -6.05 18.87
C LEU A 97 5.18 -5.87 20.34
N GLY A 98 4.87 -6.87 21.18
CA GLY A 98 5.05 -6.80 22.64
C GLY A 98 3.77 -6.29 23.32
N ASP A 99 3.80 -5.06 23.84
CA ASP A 99 2.66 -4.41 24.53
C ASP A 99 1.58 -3.87 23.57
N ARG A 100 1.70 -4.22 22.28
CA ARG A 100 0.82 -3.75 21.22
C ARG A 100 0.47 -4.88 20.28
N GLN A 101 -0.80 -4.95 19.92
CA GLN A 101 -1.35 -5.93 19.00
C GLN A 101 -1.97 -5.23 17.81
N LEU A 102 -1.63 -5.68 16.61
CA LEU A 102 -2.21 -5.19 15.36
C LEU A 102 -3.01 -6.31 14.72
N THR A 103 -4.32 -6.14 14.58
CA THR A 103 -5.17 -7.09 13.87
C THR A 103 -5.12 -6.80 12.37
N VAL A 104 -4.82 -7.82 11.56
CA VAL A 104 -4.87 -7.76 10.11
C VAL A 104 -6.32 -7.72 9.65
N MET A 105 -6.64 -6.75 8.81
CA MET A 105 -7.93 -6.67 8.12
C MET A 105 -7.67 -6.75 6.62
N HIS A 106 -8.16 -7.80 5.96
CA HIS A 106 -8.10 -7.93 4.50
C HIS A 106 -9.07 -6.95 3.86
N MET A 107 -8.56 -5.98 3.10
CA MET A 107 -9.31 -4.86 2.55
C MET A 107 -9.03 -4.74 1.04
N PRO A 108 -9.46 -5.72 0.23
CA PRO A 108 -9.22 -5.72 -1.21
C PRO A 108 -9.93 -4.54 -1.89
N GLY A 109 -9.39 -4.10 -3.03
CA GLY A 109 -9.95 -2.99 -3.79
C GLY A 109 -8.88 -2.28 -4.61
N HIS A 110 -7.92 -1.67 -3.91
CA HIS A 110 -6.70 -1.15 -4.52
C HIS A 110 -5.88 -2.27 -5.14
N SER A 111 -5.63 -3.32 -4.37
CA SER A 111 -5.02 -4.58 -4.82
C SER A 111 -5.84 -5.76 -4.30
N ARG A 112 -5.44 -6.99 -4.65
CA ARG A 112 -6.16 -8.20 -4.20
C ARG A 112 -5.80 -8.58 -2.77
N GLY A 113 -4.59 -8.20 -2.32
CA GLY A 113 -4.03 -8.52 -1.01
C GLY A 113 -3.86 -7.31 -0.10
N SER A 114 -4.41 -6.16 -0.49
CA SER A 114 -4.45 -4.97 0.37
C SER A 114 -4.96 -5.32 1.77
N ILE A 115 -4.23 -4.87 2.79
CA ILE A 115 -4.60 -5.01 4.19
C ILE A 115 -4.57 -3.66 4.90
N CYS A 116 -5.38 -3.54 5.94
CA CYS A 116 -5.15 -2.59 7.02
C CYS A 116 -4.60 -3.33 8.24
N LEU A 117 -3.82 -2.63 9.07
CA LEU A 117 -3.45 -3.10 10.41
C LEU A 117 -4.18 -2.24 11.44
N HIS A 118 -5.03 -2.87 12.25
CA HIS A 118 -5.87 -2.19 13.22
C HIS A 118 -5.35 -2.38 14.65
N ASP A 119 -4.99 -1.27 15.28
CA ASP A 119 -4.76 -1.19 16.72
C ASP A 119 -6.06 -0.77 17.40
N ARG A 120 -6.78 -1.74 17.95
CA ARG A 120 -8.08 -1.54 18.59
C ARG A 120 -7.98 -0.71 19.86
N ASP A 121 -6.97 -0.97 20.69
CA ASP A 121 -6.82 -0.34 22.01
C ASP A 121 -6.54 1.16 21.88
N ARG A 122 -5.73 1.55 20.87
CA ARG A 122 -5.40 2.95 20.61
C ARG A 122 -6.29 3.58 19.53
N LYS A 123 -7.20 2.81 18.93
CA LYS A 123 -8.08 3.23 17.83
C LYS A 123 -7.31 3.81 16.64
N ILE A 124 -6.22 3.14 16.26
CA ILE A 124 -5.34 3.55 15.16
C ILE A 124 -5.47 2.56 14.01
N LEU A 125 -5.65 3.07 12.80
CA LEU A 125 -5.68 2.28 11.58
C LEU A 125 -4.46 2.62 10.70
N PHE A 126 -3.59 1.65 10.44
CA PHE A 126 -2.61 1.75 9.37
C PHE A 126 -3.27 1.24 8.09
N SER A 127 -3.61 2.16 7.18
CA SER A 127 -4.46 1.83 6.03
C SER A 127 -3.69 1.45 4.77
N GLY A 128 -2.38 1.69 4.73
CA GLY A 128 -1.61 1.57 3.49
C GLY A 128 -2.29 2.33 2.36
N ASP A 129 -2.46 1.66 1.22
CA ASP A 129 -3.11 2.24 0.03
C ASP A 129 -4.62 1.91 -0.08
N VAL A 130 -5.21 1.33 0.97
CA VAL A 130 -6.67 1.12 1.05
C VAL A 130 -7.40 2.45 1.17
N VAL A 131 -6.86 3.42 1.92
CA VAL A 131 -7.43 4.75 2.02
C VAL A 131 -6.37 5.75 2.45
N TYR A 132 -6.32 6.87 1.76
CA TYR A 132 -5.43 7.99 2.02
C TYR A 132 -6.09 9.29 1.56
N ASP A 133 -5.54 10.44 1.99
CA ASP A 133 -6.14 11.75 1.71
C ASP A 133 -5.85 12.26 0.28
N GLY A 134 -6.28 11.47 -0.70
CA GLY A 134 -6.11 11.69 -2.13
C GLY A 134 -7.07 10.84 -2.95
N SER A 135 -6.82 10.74 -4.25
CA SER A 135 -7.63 9.91 -5.13
C SER A 135 -7.35 8.43 -4.89
N MET A 136 -8.34 7.70 -4.39
CA MET A 136 -8.27 6.25 -4.22
C MET A 136 -8.13 5.56 -5.59
N ILE A 137 -7.04 4.81 -5.76
CA ILE A 137 -6.70 4.17 -7.03
C ILE A 137 -7.35 2.79 -7.11
N ASP A 138 -8.18 2.58 -8.13
CA ASP A 138 -8.97 1.35 -8.36
C ASP A 138 -8.94 0.86 -9.82
N TRP A 139 -8.04 1.42 -10.62
CA TRP A 139 -7.82 1.08 -12.03
C TRP A 139 -6.55 0.23 -12.24
N LEU A 140 -5.95 -0.32 -11.19
CA LEU A 140 -4.78 -1.20 -11.33
C LEU A 140 -5.20 -2.57 -11.89
N PRO A 141 -4.26 -3.36 -12.42
CA PRO A 141 -4.56 -4.63 -13.08
C PRO A 141 -5.48 -5.58 -12.31
N TYR A 142 -5.32 -5.64 -10.99
CA TYR A 142 -6.07 -6.52 -10.11
C TYR A 142 -7.04 -5.77 -9.18
N SER A 143 -7.21 -4.46 -9.35
CA SER A 143 -8.23 -3.70 -8.63
C SER A 143 -9.64 -4.15 -9.03
N ARG A 144 -10.54 -4.17 -8.04
CA ARG A 144 -11.96 -4.50 -8.21
C ARG A 144 -12.82 -3.52 -7.43
N ILE A 145 -13.63 -2.74 -8.16
CA ILE A 145 -14.52 -1.73 -7.57
C ILE A 145 -15.49 -2.35 -6.56
N SER A 146 -16.03 -3.55 -6.85
CA SER A 146 -16.94 -4.25 -5.91
C SER A 146 -16.28 -4.52 -4.56
N ASP A 147 -15.04 -4.98 -4.61
CA ASP A 147 -14.26 -5.34 -3.43
C ASP A 147 -13.90 -4.05 -2.66
N TYR A 148 -13.58 -2.99 -3.40
CA TYR A 148 -13.25 -1.70 -2.81
C TYR A 148 -14.46 -1.04 -2.13
N VAL A 149 -15.65 -1.12 -2.74
CA VAL A 149 -16.90 -0.67 -2.11
C VAL A 149 -17.14 -1.42 -0.80
N ALA A 150 -17.01 -2.75 -0.79
CA ALA A 150 -17.16 -3.55 0.43
C ALA A 150 -16.12 -3.18 1.51
N SER A 151 -14.88 -2.90 1.11
CA SER A 151 -13.83 -2.40 2.01
C SER A 151 -14.19 -1.01 2.57
N CYS A 152 -14.74 -0.10 1.76
CA CYS A 152 -15.22 1.21 2.22
C CYS A 152 -16.38 1.12 3.19
N GLU A 153 -17.33 0.20 2.98
CA GLU A 153 -18.43 -0.06 3.92
C GLU A 153 -17.89 -0.51 5.28
N ARG A 154 -16.88 -1.40 5.30
CA ARG A 154 -16.20 -1.83 6.53
C ARG A 154 -15.44 -0.68 7.20
N LEU A 155 -14.81 0.22 6.44
CA LEU A 155 -14.16 1.42 6.99
C LEU A 155 -15.16 2.35 7.66
N ILE A 156 -16.35 2.52 7.07
CA ILE A 156 -17.45 3.31 7.67
C ILE A 156 -17.91 2.64 8.97
N GLU A 157 -18.10 1.32 8.99
CA GLU A 157 -18.50 0.59 10.19
C GLU A 157 -17.51 0.78 11.35
N LEU A 158 -16.20 0.79 11.06
CA LEU A 158 -15.17 1.06 12.07
C LEU A 158 -15.32 2.46 12.68
N VAL A 159 -15.65 3.47 11.86
CA VAL A 159 -15.87 4.85 12.32
C VAL A 159 -17.15 4.93 13.15
N ASP A 160 -18.25 4.37 12.66
CA ASP A 160 -19.57 4.40 13.33
C ASP A 160 -19.52 3.71 14.70
N ARG A 161 -18.71 2.67 14.83
CA ARG A 161 -18.49 1.94 16.10
C ARG A 161 -17.46 2.62 17.02
N GLY A 162 -16.88 3.75 16.61
CA GLY A 162 -15.87 4.47 17.38
C GLY A 162 -14.57 3.68 17.58
N LEU A 163 -14.24 2.77 16.66
CA LEU A 163 -13.08 1.87 16.72
C LEU A 163 -11.82 2.47 16.08
N VAL A 164 -11.96 3.61 15.37
CA VAL A 164 -10.86 4.33 14.76
C VAL A 164 -11.01 5.82 15.06
N GLU A 165 -9.94 6.45 15.55
CA GLU A 165 -9.83 7.88 15.76
C GLU A 165 -8.76 8.49 14.84
N LYS A 166 -7.70 7.73 14.51
CA LYS A 166 -6.57 8.19 13.71
C LYS A 166 -6.17 7.18 12.63
N VAL A 167 -5.89 7.68 11.43
CA VAL A 167 -5.45 6.88 10.27
C VAL A 167 -4.03 7.27 9.87
N LEU A 168 -3.18 6.26 9.66
CA LEU A 168 -1.82 6.38 9.16
C LEU A 168 -1.76 5.72 7.77
N PRO A 169 -1.93 6.51 6.69
CA PRO A 169 -1.93 6.01 5.33
C PRO A 169 -0.53 5.69 4.79
N GLY A 170 -0.46 4.94 3.68
CA GLY A 170 0.77 4.72 2.92
C GLY A 170 1.28 5.97 2.21
N HIS A 171 0.38 6.89 1.87
CA HIS A 171 0.68 8.17 1.22
C HIS A 171 -0.06 9.33 1.90
N PHE A 172 0.42 10.56 1.67
CA PHE A 172 -0.14 11.80 2.23
C PHE A 172 -0.02 11.89 3.77
N ASN A 173 -0.71 12.86 4.37
CA ASN A 173 -0.66 13.11 5.81
C ASN A 173 -1.62 12.19 6.58
N THR A 174 -1.33 12.00 7.87
CA THR A 174 -2.26 11.34 8.80
C THR A 174 -3.54 12.15 8.96
N PHE A 175 -4.69 11.49 9.10
CA PHE A 175 -6.00 12.13 9.26
C PHE A 175 -6.87 11.41 10.29
N GLY A 176 -8.00 12.02 10.66
CA GLY A 176 -8.93 11.50 11.67
C GLY A 176 -10.14 10.76 11.11
N ALA A 177 -10.93 10.16 12.00
CA ALA A 177 -12.11 9.36 11.68
C ALA A 177 -13.15 10.07 10.78
N GLU A 178 -13.39 11.36 10.99
CA GLU A 178 -14.35 12.12 10.18
C GLU A 178 -13.89 12.21 8.70
N ARG A 179 -12.58 12.36 8.47
CA ARG A 179 -12.02 12.36 7.12
C ARG A 179 -12.06 10.96 6.51
N LEU A 180 -11.80 9.91 7.31
CA LEU A 180 -11.95 8.52 6.88
C LEU A 180 -13.36 8.24 6.38
N TYR A 181 -14.38 8.59 7.17
CA TYR A 181 -15.79 8.44 6.79
C TYR A 181 -16.07 9.15 5.46
N ARG A 182 -15.70 10.44 5.36
CA ARG A 182 -15.92 11.24 4.13
C ARG A 182 -15.25 10.60 2.91
N LEU A 183 -14.02 10.13 3.01
CA LEU A 183 -13.30 9.50 1.89
C LEU A 183 -14.00 8.20 1.45
N ALA A 184 -14.34 7.32 2.39
CA ALA A 184 -15.01 6.05 2.11
C ALA A 184 -16.42 6.25 1.52
N SER A 185 -17.25 7.11 2.11
CA SER A 185 -18.59 7.40 1.59
C SER A 185 -18.55 8.04 0.20
N ASN A 186 -17.63 8.97 -0.04
CA ASN A 186 -17.45 9.59 -1.35
C ASN A 186 -17.04 8.58 -2.43
N TYR A 187 -16.23 7.58 -2.08
CA TYR A 187 -15.86 6.51 -3.02
C TYR A 187 -17.09 5.68 -3.39
N ILE A 188 -17.88 5.25 -2.40
CA ILE A 188 -19.10 4.47 -2.61
C ILE A 188 -20.09 5.23 -3.50
N GLU A 189 -20.34 6.52 -3.22
CA GLU A 189 -21.24 7.38 -4.00
C GLU A 189 -20.79 7.49 -5.46
N LYS A 190 -19.47 7.60 -5.69
CA LYS A 190 -18.89 7.74 -7.03
C LYS A 190 -18.74 6.42 -7.78
N ALA A 191 -18.83 5.26 -7.13
CA ALA A 191 -18.66 3.93 -7.72
C ALA A 191 -19.82 3.48 -8.64
N GLY A 192 -20.49 4.42 -9.31
CA GLY A 192 -21.56 4.21 -10.27
C GLY A 192 -21.08 3.73 -11.65
N VAL A 193 -22.02 3.58 -12.58
CA VAL A 193 -21.77 3.02 -13.93
C VAL A 193 -20.70 3.80 -14.71
N CYS A 194 -20.76 5.13 -14.70
CA CYS A 194 -19.78 5.97 -15.42
C CYS A 194 -18.35 5.72 -14.92
N HIS A 195 -18.17 5.66 -13.59
CA HIS A 195 -16.86 5.37 -12.97
C HIS A 195 -16.37 3.96 -13.29
N LYS A 196 -17.27 2.96 -13.31
CA LYS A 196 -16.92 1.59 -13.72
C LYS A 196 -16.42 1.54 -15.16
N VAL A 197 -17.05 2.28 -16.08
CA VAL A 197 -16.64 2.33 -17.49
C VAL A 197 -15.27 3.01 -17.63
N SER A 198 -15.07 4.18 -17.02
CA SER A 198 -13.79 4.90 -17.09
C SER A 198 -12.65 4.10 -16.46
N THR A 199 -12.90 3.47 -15.31
CA THR A 199 -11.93 2.63 -14.60
C THR A 199 -11.57 1.39 -15.40
N CYS A 200 -12.53 0.74 -16.07
CA CYS A 200 -12.25 -0.39 -16.96
C CYS A 200 -11.35 0.01 -18.15
N ALA A 201 -11.59 1.19 -18.73
CA ALA A 201 -10.75 1.73 -19.81
C ALA A 201 -9.32 2.03 -19.30
N MET A 202 -9.21 2.73 -18.17
CA MET A 202 -7.91 3.02 -17.54
C MET A 202 -7.15 1.75 -17.17
N ARG A 203 -7.83 0.75 -16.60
CA ARG A 203 -7.23 -0.55 -16.27
C ARG A 203 -6.70 -1.28 -17.49
N SER A 204 -7.40 -1.22 -18.61
CA SER A 204 -6.95 -1.82 -19.87
C SER A 204 -5.68 -1.15 -20.38
N ILE A 205 -5.65 0.18 -20.36
CA ILE A 205 -4.47 0.98 -20.74
C ILE A 205 -3.29 0.69 -19.80
N ALA A 206 -3.52 0.75 -18.49
CA ALA A 206 -2.53 0.46 -17.45
C ALA A 206 -1.95 -0.96 -17.59
N SER A 207 -2.82 -1.96 -17.78
CA SER A 207 -2.42 -3.34 -17.96
C SER A 207 -1.55 -3.53 -19.21
N LEU A 208 -1.92 -2.89 -20.32
CA LEU A 208 -1.13 -2.93 -21.55
C LEU A 208 0.23 -2.24 -21.34
N ALA A 209 0.24 -1.05 -20.74
CA ALA A 209 1.46 -0.30 -20.45
C ALA A 209 2.41 -1.14 -19.60
N LEU A 210 1.94 -1.73 -18.50
CA LEU A 210 2.72 -2.61 -17.62
C LEU A 210 3.26 -3.85 -18.35
N ARG A 211 2.47 -4.47 -19.23
CA ARG A 211 2.96 -5.59 -20.04
C ARG A 211 4.06 -5.15 -20.97
N VAL A 212 3.89 -4.02 -21.67
CA VAL A 212 4.90 -3.50 -22.62
C VAL A 212 6.18 -3.08 -21.90
N THR A 213 6.09 -2.42 -20.75
CA THR A 213 7.27 -1.99 -19.99
C THR A 213 8.03 -3.19 -19.40
N ASN A 214 7.32 -4.23 -18.94
CA ASN A 214 7.95 -5.37 -18.26
C ASN A 214 8.34 -6.55 -19.18
N SER A 215 7.75 -6.67 -20.38
CA SER A 215 8.05 -7.75 -21.35
C SER A 215 9.34 -7.54 -22.14
N ARG A 216 9.79 -6.30 -22.32
CA ARG A 216 11.01 -5.99 -23.08
C ARG A 216 12.22 -6.32 -22.21
N LEU A 217 12.71 -7.56 -22.28
CA LEU A 217 14.09 -8.06 -22.03
C LEU A 217 14.19 -9.60 -22.03
N THR A 218 13.14 -10.36 -22.38
CA THR A 218 13.24 -11.80 -22.68
C THR A 218 13.69 -12.06 -24.14
N SER A 219 14.73 -11.37 -24.60
CA SER A 219 15.36 -11.57 -25.90
C SER A 219 16.87 -11.55 -25.75
#